data_AF-A0A3D5DED9-F1
#
_entry.id   AF-A0A3D5DED9-F1
#
_cell.length_a   1.000
_cell.length_b   1.000
_cell.length_c   1.000
_cell.angle_alpha   90.00
_cell.angle_beta   90.00
_cell.angle_gamma   90.00
#
_symmetry.space_group_name_H-M   'P 1'
#
loop_
_entity.id
_entity.type
_entity.pdbx_description
1 polymer ?
#
loop_
_entity_poly.entity_id
_entity_poly.type
_entity_poly.pdbx_seq_one_letter_code
_entity_poly.pdbx_strand_id
1 'polypeptide(L)'
;MVASVKSTFLLEPFENDRLANLCGQFDEHIRLIERRLGIDIKHRGNEFNVVGSSQEGVLAERVVRMLYDLTDRKSLVITDIHLQLQASELDHMTENTENESLHVRTKRRTITGRGVNQRAYIKNIRQHDVNFGIGPAGTGKTYLAVACA
;
A
#
# COMPACT_ATOMS: atom_id res chain seq x y z
N MET A 1 -5.47 21.67 4.67
CA MET A 1 -6.77 20.96 4.79
C MET A 1 -6.87 20.04 3.60
N VAL A 2 -6.65 18.73 3.78
CA VAL A 2 -6.87 17.75 2.71
C VAL A 2 -8.38 17.60 2.54
N ALA A 3 -8.91 17.72 1.33
CA ALA A 3 -10.33 17.54 1.07
C ALA A 3 -10.72 16.09 1.43
N SER A 4 -11.68 15.93 2.32
CA SER A 4 -12.23 14.61 2.65
C SER A 4 -13.16 14.17 1.52
N VAL A 5 -12.92 12.97 0.99
CA VAL A 5 -13.67 12.36 -0.11
C VAL A 5 -14.47 11.19 0.45
N LYS A 6 -15.71 11.06 -0.01
CA LYS A 6 -16.55 9.91 0.28
C LYS A 6 -16.47 8.94 -0.90
N SER A 7 -16.08 7.69 -0.64
CA SER A 7 -16.12 6.58 -1.60
C SER A 7 -17.14 5.54 -1.15
N THR A 8 -17.84 4.92 -2.10
CA THR A 8 -18.81 3.86 -1.83
C THR A 8 -18.51 2.69 -2.76
N PHE A 9 -18.47 1.48 -2.22
CA PHE A 9 -18.23 0.27 -2.99
C PHE A 9 -19.00 -0.94 -2.45
N LEU A 10 -19.22 -1.92 -3.33
CA LEU A 10 -19.89 -3.18 -3.02
C LEU A 10 -18.89 -4.34 -3.00
N LEU A 11 -19.10 -5.26 -2.05
CA LEU A 11 -18.43 -6.57 -2.03
C LEU A 11 -19.33 -7.62 -2.69
N GLU A 12 -18.80 -8.28 -3.71
CA GLU A 12 -19.47 -9.34 -4.46
C GLU A 12 -18.54 -10.55 -4.61
N PRO A 13 -19.05 -11.79 -4.56
CA PRO A 13 -20.46 -12.17 -4.31
C PRO A 13 -20.86 -11.89 -2.84
N PHE A 14 -22.14 -11.65 -2.58
CA PHE A 14 -22.62 -11.38 -1.22
C PHE A 14 -22.84 -12.70 -0.45
N GLU A 15 -22.03 -12.91 0.59
CA GLU A 15 -22.13 -14.06 1.49
C GLU A 15 -22.01 -13.61 2.95
N ASN A 16 -23.03 -13.89 3.78
CA ASN A 16 -23.10 -13.41 5.15
C ASN A 16 -21.96 -13.92 6.04
N ASP A 17 -21.57 -15.19 5.90
CA ASP A 17 -20.52 -15.78 6.74
C ASP A 17 -19.15 -15.15 6.45
N ARG A 18 -18.90 -14.85 5.17
CA ARG A 18 -17.69 -14.15 4.73
C ARG A 18 -17.68 -12.71 5.21
N LEU A 19 -18.81 -12.02 5.13
CA LEU A 19 -18.94 -10.66 5.64
C LEU A 19 -18.73 -10.60 7.16
N ALA A 20 -19.31 -11.54 7.92
CA ALA A 20 -19.11 -11.63 9.36
C ALA A 20 -17.65 -11.90 9.73
N ASN A 21 -16.98 -12.79 9.00
CA ASN A 21 -15.56 -13.08 9.15
C ASN A 21 -14.68 -11.85 8.82
N LEU A 22 -15.04 -11.08 7.79
CA LEU A 22 -14.37 -9.82 7.44
C LEU A 22 -14.50 -8.79 8.56
N CYS A 23 -15.71 -8.56 9.07
CA CYS A 23 -15.95 -7.55 10.10
C CYS A 23 -15.31 -7.91 11.45
N GLY A 24 -15.25 -9.20 11.77
CA GLY A 24 -14.79 -9.68 13.08
C GLY A 24 -15.81 -9.41 14.18
N GLN A 25 -15.45 -9.71 15.43
CA GLN A 25 -16.37 -9.54 16.55
C GLN A 25 -16.61 -8.06 16.83
N PHE A 26 -17.87 -7.62 16.86
CA PHE A 26 -18.23 -6.20 17.09
C PHE A 26 -17.51 -5.22 16.15
N ASP A 27 -17.29 -5.63 14.90
CA ASP A 27 -16.58 -4.88 13.86
C ASP A 27 -15.12 -4.54 14.21
N GLU A 28 -14.46 -5.37 15.03
CA GLU A 28 -13.09 -5.14 15.50
C GLU A 28 -12.08 -4.98 14.35
N HIS A 29 -12.24 -5.72 13.25
CA HIS A 29 -11.34 -5.65 12.10
C HIS A 29 -11.52 -4.32 11.36
N ILE A 30 -12.77 -3.89 11.16
CA ILE A 30 -13.08 -2.62 10.50
C ILE A 30 -12.54 -1.46 11.34
N ARG A 31 -12.79 -1.47 12.66
CA ARG A 31 -12.25 -0.46 13.59
C ARG A 31 -10.73 -0.43 13.64
N LEU A 32 -10.07 -1.55 13.35
CA LEU A 32 -8.62 -1.60 13.26
C LEU A 32 -8.12 -0.92 11.98
N ILE A 33 -8.77 -1.19 10.85
CA ILE A 33 -8.47 -0.54 9.55
C ILE A 33 -8.67 0.98 9.67
N GLU A 34 -9.80 1.42 10.22
CA GLU A 34 -10.11 2.83 10.48
C GLU A 34 -9.01 3.53 11.26
N ARG A 35 -8.62 2.95 12.42
CA ARG A 35 -7.58 3.51 13.28
C ARG A 35 -6.21 3.57 12.61
N ARG A 36 -5.87 2.58 11.77
CA ARG A 36 -4.58 2.52 11.10
C ARG A 36 -4.47 3.54 9.97
N LEU A 37 -5.54 3.71 9.20
CA LEU A 37 -5.58 4.59 8.03
C LEU A 37 -6.10 6.00 8.33
N GLY A 38 -6.64 6.26 9.52
CA GLY A 38 -7.16 7.58 9.90
C GLY A 38 -8.47 7.95 9.20
N ILE A 39 -9.33 6.97 8.94
CA ILE A 39 -10.57 7.11 8.15
C ILE A 39 -11.81 6.62 8.93
N ASP A 40 -13.00 6.95 8.43
CA ASP A 40 -14.30 6.43 8.91
C ASP A 40 -14.88 5.48 7.87
N ILE A 41 -15.24 4.26 8.29
CA ILE A 41 -15.81 3.20 7.45
C ILE A 41 -17.18 2.82 8.02
N LYS A 42 -18.22 2.99 7.21
CA LYS A 42 -19.58 2.56 7.53
C LYS A 42 -20.03 1.53 6.53
N HIS A 43 -20.68 0.47 6.99
CA HIS A 43 -21.22 -0.53 6.08
C HIS A 43 -22.69 -0.85 6.37
N ARG A 44 -23.41 -1.25 5.33
CA ARG A 44 -24.77 -1.77 5.40
C ARG A 44 -24.86 -3.01 4.51
N GLY A 45 -24.79 -4.19 5.12
CA GLY A 45 -24.61 -5.42 4.36
C GLY A 45 -23.26 -5.42 3.64
N ASN A 46 -23.26 -5.72 2.34
CA ASN A 46 -22.07 -5.70 1.49
C ASN A 46 -21.72 -4.33 0.90
N GLU A 47 -22.48 -3.27 1.20
CA GLU A 47 -22.16 -1.91 0.80
C GLU A 47 -21.31 -1.23 1.86
N PHE A 48 -20.12 -0.78 1.47
CA PHE A 48 -19.16 -0.07 2.31
C PHE A 48 -19.02 1.38 1.85
N ASN A 49 -19.03 2.29 2.80
CA ASN A 49 -18.85 3.72 2.64
C ASN A 49 -17.59 4.13 3.41
N VAL A 50 -16.63 4.71 2.71
CA VAL A 50 -15.37 5.19 3.30
C VAL A 50 -15.30 6.69 3.20
N VAL A 51 -14.95 7.35 4.30
CA VAL A 51 -14.77 8.79 4.40
C VAL A 51 -13.37 9.08 4.91
N GLY A 52 -12.57 9.76 4.10
CA GLY A 52 -11.15 10.03 4.40
C GLY A 52 -10.48 10.81 3.28
N SER A 53 -9.14 10.90 3.30
CA SER A 53 -8.44 11.45 2.14
C SER A 53 -8.62 10.55 0.90
N SER A 54 -8.48 11.11 -0.29
CA SER A 54 -8.62 10.33 -1.54
C SER A 54 -7.62 9.16 -1.61
N GLN A 55 -6.44 9.27 -1.01
CA GLN A 55 -5.43 8.22 -1.04
C GLN A 55 -5.75 7.11 -0.02
N GLU A 56 -6.07 7.49 1.21
CA GLU A 56 -6.43 6.55 2.27
C GLU A 56 -7.74 5.82 1.95
N GLY A 57 -8.70 6.48 1.30
CA GLY A 57 -9.95 5.85 0.86
C GLY A 57 -9.72 4.73 -0.15
N VAL A 58 -8.83 4.94 -1.13
CA VAL A 58 -8.47 3.91 -2.13
C VAL A 58 -7.70 2.76 -1.47
N LEU A 59 -6.78 3.08 -0.57
CA LEU A 59 -6.06 2.12 0.29
C LEU A 59 -7.04 1.22 1.06
N ALA A 60 -8.02 1.83 1.71
CA ALA A 60 -9.01 1.14 2.51
C ALA A 60 -9.87 0.21 1.68
N GLU A 61 -10.39 0.68 0.54
CA GLU A 61 -11.15 -0.16 -0.38
C GLU A 61 -10.33 -1.38 -0.81
N ARG A 62 -9.07 -1.17 -1.19
CA ARG A 62 -8.17 -2.24 -1.59
C ARG A 62 -7.98 -3.27 -0.46
N VAL A 63 -7.65 -2.81 0.74
CA VAL A 63 -7.45 -3.67 1.92
C VAL A 63 -8.71 -4.47 2.22
N VAL A 64 -9.88 -3.83 2.24
CA VAL A 64 -11.17 -4.48 2.54
C VAL A 64 -11.48 -5.55 1.50
N ARG A 65 -11.27 -5.28 0.20
CA ARG A 65 -11.47 -6.27 -0.86
C ARG A 65 -10.52 -7.46 -0.72
N MET A 66 -9.23 -7.23 -0.49
CA MET A 66 -8.26 -8.31 -0.33
C MET A 66 -8.56 -9.18 0.90
N LEU A 67 -8.96 -8.56 2.02
CA LEU A 67 -9.40 -9.29 3.19
C LEU A 67 -10.66 -10.11 2.91
N TYR A 68 -11.62 -9.54 2.16
CA TYR A 68 -12.81 -10.27 1.73
C TYR A 68 -12.47 -11.49 0.86
N ASP A 69 -11.49 -11.39 -0.02
CA ASP A 69 -11.02 -12.52 -0.81
C ASP A 69 -10.33 -13.59 0.06
N LEU A 70 -9.60 -13.18 1.09
CA LEU A 70 -8.98 -14.12 2.03
C LEU A 70 -10.02 -14.90 2.86
N THR A 71 -11.21 -14.34 3.08
CA THR A 71 -12.29 -15.04 3.80
C THR A 71 -12.75 -16.32 3.09
N ASP A 72 -12.54 -16.42 1.77
CA ASP A 72 -12.87 -17.61 0.98
C ASP A 72 -12.00 -18.82 1.36
N ARG A 73 -10.80 -18.56 1.90
CA ARG A 73 -9.80 -19.61 2.17
C ARG A 73 -9.62 -19.89 3.65
N LYS A 74 -9.91 -18.92 4.51
CA LYS A 74 -9.68 -19.03 5.96
C LYS A 74 -10.53 -18.06 6.78
N SER A 75 -10.66 -18.37 8.07
CA SER A 75 -11.11 -17.39 9.05
C SER A 75 -9.99 -16.36 9.29
N LEU A 76 -10.36 -15.08 9.30
CA LEU A 76 -9.43 -13.99 9.54
C LEU A 76 -9.18 -13.83 11.03
N VAL A 77 -7.92 -13.56 11.37
CA VAL A 77 -7.50 -13.13 12.70
C VAL A 77 -6.90 -11.73 12.63
N ILE A 78 -6.78 -11.05 13.77
CA ILE A 78 -6.21 -9.70 13.87
C ILE A 78 -4.83 -9.59 13.17
N THR A 79 -4.00 -10.62 13.26
CA THR A 79 -2.68 -10.67 12.59
C THR A 79 -2.79 -10.56 11.07
N ASP A 80 -3.83 -11.13 10.47
CA ASP A 80 -4.07 -11.04 9.02
C ASP A 80 -4.38 -9.60 8.60
N ILE A 81 -5.17 -8.89 9.42
CA ILE A 81 -5.51 -7.49 9.19
C ILE A 81 -4.25 -6.63 9.22
N HIS A 82 -3.40 -6.83 10.24
CA HIS A 82 -2.12 -6.12 10.36
C HIS A 82 -1.18 -6.38 9.18
N LEU A 83 -1.05 -7.65 8.79
CA LEU A 83 -0.20 -8.03 7.67
C LEU A 83 -0.68 -7.39 6.36
N GLN A 84 -2.00 -7.40 6.13
CA GLN A 84 -2.58 -6.84 4.91
C GLN A 84 -2.47 -5.32 4.85
N LEU A 85 -2.65 -4.64 5.98
CA LEU A 85 -2.43 -3.20 6.10
C LEU A 85 -0.97 -2.85 5.80
N GLN A 86 -0.02 -3.57 6.40
CA GLN A 86 1.41 -3.33 6.18
C GLN A 86 1.83 -3.58 4.73
N ALA A 87 1.34 -4.67 4.11
CA ALA A 87 1.60 -4.97 2.70
C ALA A 87 1.05 -3.86 1.78
N SER A 88 -0.18 -3.40 2.04
CA SER A 88 -0.81 -2.35 1.25
C SER A 88 -0.09 -1.01 1.39
N GLU A 89 0.34 -0.63 2.59
CA GLU A 89 1.14 0.58 2.79
C GLU A 89 2.44 0.53 1.97
N LEU A 90 3.13 -0.61 1.95
CA LEU A 90 4.36 -0.81 1.15
C LEU A 90 4.08 -0.70 -0.36
N ASP A 91 3.04 -1.36 -0.85
CA ASP A 91 2.65 -1.31 -2.26
C ASP A 91 2.27 0.11 -2.68
N HIS A 92 1.50 0.83 -1.86
CA HIS A 92 1.14 2.22 -2.14
C HIS A 92 2.36 3.16 -2.13
N MET A 93 3.35 2.92 -1.26
CA MET A 93 4.63 3.65 -1.32
C MET A 93 5.40 3.35 -2.61
N THR A 94 5.35 2.12 -3.13
CA THR A 94 5.97 1.77 -4.41
C THR A 94 5.24 2.38 -5.60
N GLU A 95 3.91 2.38 -5.62
CA GLU A 95 3.08 3.00 -6.68
C GLU A 95 3.26 4.52 -6.73
N ASN A 96 3.29 5.21 -5.58
CA ASN A 96 3.61 6.64 -5.54
C ASN A 96 5.04 6.91 -6.02
N THR A 97 5.99 6.03 -5.71
CA THR A 97 7.38 6.16 -6.21
C THR A 97 7.50 5.89 -7.71
N GLU A 98 6.65 5.03 -8.29
CA GLU A 98 6.57 4.83 -9.73
C GLU A 98 5.96 6.03 -10.46
N ASN A 99 4.96 6.69 -9.85
CA ASN A 99 4.33 7.89 -10.40
C ASN A 99 5.18 9.17 -10.23
N GLU A 100 6.06 9.24 -9.24
CA GLU A 100 6.89 10.42 -8.92
C GLU A 100 8.31 10.40 -9.53
N SER A 101 8.54 9.57 -10.55
CA SER A 101 9.71 9.52 -11.44
C SER A 101 11.00 8.88 -10.90
N LEU A 102 11.52 7.86 -11.61
CA LEU A 102 12.92 7.43 -11.53
C LEU A 102 13.47 7.12 -12.93
N HIS A 103 13.38 8.09 -13.83
CA HIS A 103 14.24 8.12 -15.02
C HIS A 103 15.49 8.93 -14.71
N VAL A 104 16.63 8.23 -14.59
CA VAL A 104 17.94 8.87 -14.70
C VAL A 104 18.32 8.84 -16.18
N ARG A 105 18.26 10.01 -16.84
CA ARG A 105 18.55 10.15 -18.27
C ARG A 105 20.00 10.58 -18.43
N THR A 106 20.89 9.65 -18.76
CA THR A 106 22.26 9.97 -19.18
C THR A 106 22.33 10.03 -20.71
N LYS A 107 23.31 10.76 -21.28
CA LYS A 107 23.45 11.03 -22.73
C LYS A 107 23.46 9.78 -23.65
N ARG A 108 23.54 8.56 -23.13
CA ARG A 108 23.53 7.31 -23.91
C ARG A 108 22.61 6.19 -23.41
N ARG A 109 21.97 6.29 -22.22
CA ARG A 109 21.06 5.23 -21.73
C ARG A 109 20.18 5.69 -20.56
N THR A 110 18.92 5.26 -20.55
CA THR A 110 18.02 5.36 -19.39
C THR A 110 18.38 4.24 -18.40
N ILE A 111 18.79 4.62 -17.19
CA ILE A 111 19.10 3.66 -16.13
C ILE A 111 17.90 3.60 -15.18
N THR A 112 17.27 2.43 -15.09
CA THR A 112 16.17 2.16 -14.17
C THR A 112 16.62 1.19 -13.10
N GLY A 113 16.29 1.49 -11.83
CA GLY A 113 16.42 0.51 -10.76
C GLY A 113 15.49 -0.67 -11.06
N ARG A 114 16.04 -1.87 -11.20
CA ARG A 114 15.26 -3.07 -11.56
C ARG A 114 14.51 -3.65 -10.37
N GLY A 115 14.97 -3.40 -9.14
CA GLY A 115 14.34 -3.84 -7.90
C GLY A 115 14.01 -2.69 -6.96
N VAL A 116 13.08 -2.93 -6.02
CA VAL A 116 12.58 -1.96 -5.04
C VAL A 116 13.72 -1.27 -4.29
N ASN A 117 14.70 -2.04 -3.79
CA ASN A 117 15.86 -1.50 -3.07
C ASN A 117 16.77 -0.63 -3.94
N GLN A 118 16.89 -0.93 -5.24
CA GLN A 118 17.69 -0.12 -6.16
C GLN A 118 17.01 1.22 -6.46
N ARG A 119 15.68 1.22 -6.58
CA ARG A 119 14.88 2.43 -6.81
C ARG A 119 14.90 3.34 -5.58
N ALA A 120 14.69 2.77 -4.40
CA ALA A 120 14.83 3.48 -3.13
C ALA A 120 16.24 4.08 -2.98
N TYR A 121 17.28 3.32 -3.35
CA TYR A 121 18.66 3.80 -3.33
C TYR A 121 18.89 5.01 -4.25
N ILE A 122 18.39 4.97 -5.50
CA ILE A 122 18.47 6.10 -6.44
C ILE A 122 17.73 7.33 -5.91
N LYS A 123 16.54 7.15 -5.33
CA LYS A 123 15.76 8.23 -4.72
C LYS A 123 16.53 8.88 -3.57
N ASN A 124 17.08 8.05 -2.68
CA ASN A 124 17.82 8.54 -1.53
C ASN A 124 19.04 9.36 -1.97
N ILE A 125 19.80 8.90 -2.98
CA ILE A 125 20.97 9.63 -3.53
C ILE A 125 20.59 11.07 -3.95
N ARG A 126 19.39 11.29 -4.50
CA ARG A 126 18.95 12.62 -4.94
C ARG A 126 18.46 13.51 -3.79
N GLN A 127 17.99 12.93 -2.70
CA GLN A 127 17.32 13.65 -1.62
C GLN A 127 18.22 13.96 -0.42
N HIS A 128 19.37 13.28 -0.31
CA HIS A 128 20.25 13.38 0.86
C HIS A 128 21.71 13.54 0.42
N ASP A 129 22.44 14.43 1.09
CA ASP A 129 23.85 14.72 0.82
C ASP A 129 24.78 13.52 1.09
N VAL A 130 24.38 12.61 1.99
CA VAL A 130 25.13 11.40 2.34
C VAL A 130 24.21 10.19 2.33
N ASN A 131 24.63 9.10 1.69
CA ASN A 131 23.87 7.85 1.64
C ASN A 131 24.75 6.60 1.82
N PHE A 132 24.24 5.64 2.59
CA PHE A 132 24.88 4.34 2.78
C PHE A 132 24.12 3.25 2.03
N GLY A 133 24.73 2.71 0.97
CA GLY A 133 24.18 1.59 0.21
C GLY A 133 24.65 0.25 0.78
N ILE A 134 23.76 -0.47 1.46
CA ILE A 134 24.06 -1.81 2.01
C ILE A 134 23.36 -2.89 1.17
N GLY A 135 24.08 -3.95 0.82
CA GLY A 135 23.50 -5.10 0.13
C GLY A 135 24.55 -6.06 -0.45
N PRO A 136 24.14 -7.26 -0.88
CA PRO A 136 25.06 -8.31 -1.36
C PRO A 136 25.89 -7.86 -2.58
N ALA A 137 27.04 -8.51 -2.79
CA ALA A 137 27.91 -8.21 -3.93
C ALA A 137 27.15 -8.37 -5.27
N GLY A 138 27.46 -7.52 -6.26
CA GLY A 138 26.84 -7.59 -7.59
C GLY A 138 25.47 -6.91 -7.76
N THR A 139 24.87 -6.33 -6.72
CA THR A 139 23.55 -5.67 -6.81
C THR A 139 23.55 -4.25 -7.39
N GLY A 140 24.67 -3.80 -7.98
CA GLY A 140 24.74 -2.55 -8.73
C GLY A 140 24.81 -1.25 -7.91
N LYS A 141 25.02 -1.30 -6.60
CA LYS A 141 25.08 -0.13 -5.69
C LYS A 141 26.06 0.96 -6.18
N THR A 142 27.30 0.58 -6.51
CA THR A 142 28.31 1.52 -7.00
C THR A 142 27.96 2.09 -8.37
N TYR A 143 27.47 1.25 -9.29
CA TYR A 143 27.10 1.68 -10.64
C TYR A 143 25.93 2.69 -10.62
N LEU A 144 24.93 2.44 -9.78
CA LEU A 144 23.79 3.35 -9.60
C LEU A 144 24.22 4.68 -8.97
N ALA A 145 25.11 4.65 -7.97
CA ALA A 145 25.64 5.88 -7.36
C ALA A 145 26.36 6.76 -8.40
N VAL A 146 27.25 6.16 -9.20
CA VAL A 146 27.99 6.88 -10.25
C VAL A 146 27.06 7.40 -11.35
N ALA A 147 26.03 6.63 -11.72
CA ALA A 147 25.08 7.04 -12.74
C ALA A 147 24.16 8.20 -12.31
N CYS A 148 23.99 8.41 -11.01
CA CYS A 148 23.14 9.46 -10.44
C CYS A 148 23.89 10.75 -10.09
N ALA A 149 25.23 10.72 -10.15
CA ALA A 149 26.11 11.86 -9.93
C ALA A 149 26.18 12.80 -11.14
#